data_AF-A0A1W9T8B9-F1
#
_entry.id   AF-A0A1W9T8B9-F1
#
_cell.length_a   1.000
_cell.length_b   1.000
_cell.length_c   1.000
_cell.angle_alpha   90.00
_cell.angle_beta   90.00
_cell.angle_gamma   90.00
#
_symmetry.space_group_name_H-M   'P 1'
#
loop_
_entity.id
_entity.type
_entity.pdbx_description
1 polymer ?
#
loop_
_entity_poly.entity_id
_entity_poly.type
_entity_poly.pdbx_seq_one_letter_code
_entity_poly.pdbx_strand_id
1 'polypeptide(L)'
;MQSIYEFDEATDSQAAETTKKCPFCAEIIQLEAIKCRWCNEFLEGQRPITPPPVPVQKKKWHQSGGALVVAFLTVGPLAIPLVWTNRRYSLAVKIAITTAMLAITVGIGAAMVRVATSTMTQIKSLGIGM
;
A
#
# COMPACT_ATOMS: atom_id res chain seq x y z
N MET A 1 -29.80 -39.93 52.41
CA MET A 1 -29.41 -40.49 51.10
C MET A 1 -30.14 -39.83 49.92
N GLN A 2 -30.75 -38.65 50.11
CA GLN A 2 -31.74 -38.04 49.22
C GLN A 2 -31.26 -36.65 48.75
N SER A 3 -29.96 -36.51 48.44
CA SER A 3 -29.34 -35.22 48.12
C SER A 3 -28.32 -35.30 46.99
N ILE A 4 -28.40 -36.30 46.11
CA ILE A 4 -27.47 -36.48 44.98
C ILE A 4 -28.14 -36.43 43.60
N TYR A 5 -29.40 -36.01 43.52
CA TYR A 5 -30.23 -36.06 42.29
C TYR A 5 -30.77 -34.70 41.83
N GLU A 6 -30.12 -33.59 42.17
CA GLU A 6 -30.65 -32.25 41.85
C GLU A 6 -29.55 -31.25 41.43
N PHE A 7 -28.64 -31.69 40.55
CA PHE A 7 -27.63 -30.80 39.95
C PHE A 7 -27.48 -30.91 38.42
N ASP A 8 -28.22 -31.80 37.73
CA ASP A 8 -27.97 -32.12 36.32
C ASP A 8 -28.90 -31.42 35.30
N GLU A 9 -29.66 -30.38 35.68
CA GLU A 9 -30.69 -29.79 34.79
C GLU A 9 -30.44 -28.32 34.40
N ALA A 10 -29.20 -27.84 34.48
CA ALA A 10 -28.84 -26.47 34.08
C ALA A 10 -27.62 -26.35 33.15
N THR A 11 -27.08 -27.47 32.63
CA THR A 11 -25.85 -27.46 31.80
C THR A 11 -25.99 -28.21 30.48
N ASP A 12 -27.20 -28.30 29.91
CA ASP A 12 -27.40 -28.92 28.58
C ASP A 12 -27.63 -27.88 27.47
N SER A 13 -28.06 -26.67 27.81
CA SER A 13 -28.45 -25.66 26.81
C SER A 13 -27.31 -24.76 26.30
N GLN A 14 -26.09 -24.88 26.83
CA GLN A 14 -24.92 -24.08 26.39
C GLN A 14 -23.92 -24.84 25.50
N ALA A 15 -24.08 -26.15 25.30
CA ALA A 15 -23.14 -26.93 24.47
C ALA A 15 -23.44 -26.83 22.96
N ALA A 16 -24.71 -26.67 22.57
CA ALA A 16 -25.12 -26.60 21.16
C ALA A 16 -24.68 -25.29 20.46
N GLU A 17 -24.51 -24.20 21.20
CA GLU A 17 -24.03 -22.91 20.68
C GLU A 17 -22.50 -22.75 20.72
N THR A 18 -21.71 -23.83 20.68
CA THR A 18 -20.24 -23.73 20.62
C THR A 18 -19.62 -24.43 19.40
N THR A 19 -20.43 -25.18 18.65
CA THR A 19 -19.95 -26.07 17.60
C THR A 19 -20.85 -25.98 16.35
N LYS A 20 -20.25 -25.97 15.16
CA LYS A 20 -20.93 -25.95 13.84
C LYS A 20 -20.42 -27.09 12.96
N LYS A 21 -21.16 -27.41 11.89
CA LYS A 21 -20.67 -28.33 10.85
C LYS A 21 -19.88 -27.58 9.79
N CYS A 22 -18.79 -28.18 9.32
CA CYS A 22 -18.02 -27.69 8.18
C CYS A 22 -18.85 -27.84 6.88
N PRO A 23 -19.06 -26.79 6.08
CA PRO A 23 -19.83 -26.85 4.83
C PRO A 23 -19.15 -27.68 3.72
N PHE A 24 -17.87 -28.01 3.86
CA PHE A 24 -17.10 -28.73 2.84
C PHE A 24 -17.01 -30.24 3.10
N CYS A 25 -16.78 -30.65 4.35
CA CYS A 25 -16.61 -32.06 4.72
C CYS A 25 -17.62 -32.57 5.76
N ALA A 26 -18.59 -31.74 6.18
CA ALA A 26 -19.63 -32.05 7.17
C ALA A 26 -19.14 -32.40 8.59
N GLU A 27 -17.83 -32.29 8.83
CA GLU A 27 -17.20 -32.54 10.12
C GLU A 27 -17.62 -31.53 11.19
N ILE A 28 -17.65 -31.97 12.46
CA ILE A 28 -18.07 -31.15 13.59
C ILE A 28 -16.88 -30.33 14.09
N ILE A 29 -16.99 -29.01 14.03
CA ILE A 29 -15.91 -28.05 14.30
C ILE A 29 -16.38 -26.95 15.26
N GLN A 30 -15.46 -26.30 15.97
CA GLN A 30 -15.81 -25.19 16.86
C GLN A 30 -16.41 -24.00 16.08
N LEU A 31 -17.31 -23.24 16.71
CA LEU A 31 -17.93 -22.06 16.08
C LEU A 31 -16.90 -21.01 15.64
N GLU A 32 -15.84 -20.84 16.43
CA GLU A 32 -14.75 -19.90 16.15
C GLU A 32 -13.73 -20.42 15.13
N ALA A 33 -13.89 -21.65 14.63
CA ALA A 33 -12.98 -22.20 13.64
C ALA A 33 -13.04 -21.39 12.32
N ILE A 34 -11.88 -20.86 11.92
CA ILE A 34 -11.65 -20.16 10.64
C ILE A 34 -11.22 -21.16 9.55
N LYS A 35 -10.59 -22.28 9.93
CA LYS A 35 -10.09 -23.31 9.02
C LYS A 35 -10.40 -24.70 9.56
N CYS A 36 -10.91 -25.60 8.72
CA CYS A 36 -11.16 -26.98 9.12
C CYS A 36 -9.83 -27.77 9.17
N ARG A 37 -9.62 -28.61 10.20
CA ARG A 37 -8.40 -29.44 10.30
C ARG A 37 -8.38 -30.68 9.39
N TRP A 38 -9.55 -31.07 8.87
CA TRP A 38 -9.72 -32.29 8.08
C TRP A 38 -9.66 -32.01 6.58
N CYS A 39 -10.50 -31.09 6.07
CA CYS A 39 -10.48 -30.73 4.64
C CYS A 39 -9.57 -29.54 4.32
N ASN A 40 -9.00 -28.86 5.32
CA ASN A 40 -8.11 -27.71 5.19
C ASN A 40 -8.68 -26.50 4.41
N GLU A 41 -9.98 -26.48 4.15
CA GLU A 41 -10.67 -25.36 3.50
C GLU A 41 -10.97 -24.23 4.50
N PHE A 42 -10.95 -22.99 4.01
CA PHE A 42 -11.24 -21.80 4.82
C PHE A 42 -12.75 -21.57 4.92
N LEU A 43 -13.21 -21.33 6.15
CA LEU A 43 -14.60 -21.04 6.47
C LEU A 43 -14.80 -19.52 6.42
N GLU A 44 -14.73 -18.95 5.23
CA GLU A 44 -14.95 -17.52 4.99
C GLU A 44 -16.35 -17.13 5.49
N GLY A 45 -16.48 -16.33 6.56
CA GLY A 45 -17.76 -15.69 6.88
C GLY A 45 -18.13 -15.39 8.33
N GLN A 46 -17.53 -16.02 9.35
CA GLN A 46 -17.85 -15.69 10.74
C GLN A 46 -16.68 -14.96 11.39
N ARG A 47 -16.74 -13.62 11.34
CA ARG A 47 -15.93 -12.80 12.23
C ARG A 47 -16.40 -13.09 13.66
N PRO A 48 -15.51 -13.43 14.60
CA PRO A 48 -15.89 -13.57 16.01
C PRO A 48 -16.60 -12.29 16.46
N ILE A 49 -17.64 -12.46 17.28
CA ILE A 49 -18.45 -11.39 17.88
C ILE A 49 -17.54 -10.63 18.85
N THR A 50 -16.69 -9.77 18.30
CA THR A 50 -15.85 -8.82 19.02
C THR A 50 -16.32 -7.42 18.66
N PRO A 51 -16.19 -6.44 19.58
CA PRO A 51 -16.81 -5.11 19.51
C PRO A 51 -16.54 -4.41 18.16
N PRO A 52 -17.40 -3.44 17.78
CA PRO A 52 -17.65 -3.05 16.39
C PRO A 52 -16.38 -2.87 15.57
N PRO A 53 -16.42 -3.27 14.29
CA PRO A 53 -15.24 -3.27 13.43
C PRO A 53 -14.70 -1.85 13.38
N VAL A 54 -13.56 -1.64 14.05
CA VAL A 54 -12.69 -0.52 13.74
C VAL A 54 -12.50 -0.58 12.23
N PRO A 55 -12.85 0.46 11.46
CA PRO A 55 -12.70 0.41 10.01
C PRO A 55 -11.21 0.25 9.72
N VAL A 56 -10.78 -0.98 9.48
CA VAL A 56 -9.42 -1.29 9.04
C VAL A 56 -9.33 -0.71 7.64
N GLN A 57 -8.94 0.56 7.57
CA GLN A 57 -8.75 1.24 6.30
C GLN A 57 -7.65 0.50 5.58
N LYS A 58 -8.05 -0.34 4.62
CA LYS A 58 -7.15 -1.01 3.69
C LYS A 58 -6.41 0.11 2.95
N LYS A 59 -5.22 0.49 3.44
CA LYS A 59 -4.30 1.34 2.67
C LYS A 59 -4.01 0.59 1.38
N LYS A 60 -4.57 1.07 0.27
CA LYS A 60 -4.31 0.49 -1.06
C LYS A 60 -2.81 0.56 -1.33
N TRP A 61 -2.22 -0.56 -1.74
CA TRP A 61 -0.79 -0.78 -1.98
C TRP A 61 -0.11 0.28 -2.87
N HIS A 62 -0.87 0.91 -3.78
CA HIS A 62 -0.43 1.99 -4.65
C HIS A 62 -0.35 3.39 -3.98
N GLN A 63 -0.79 3.53 -2.72
CA GLN A 63 -0.71 4.79 -1.96
C GLN A 63 0.52 4.90 -1.06
N SER A 64 1.45 3.94 -1.18
CA SER A 64 2.74 3.98 -0.49
C SER A 64 3.69 4.87 -1.28
N GLY A 65 4.33 5.85 -0.64
CA GLY A 65 5.32 6.73 -1.28
C GLY A 65 6.43 5.97 -2.03
N GLY A 66 6.75 4.75 -1.59
CA GLY A 66 7.70 3.86 -2.27
C GLY A 66 7.29 3.47 -3.70
N ALA A 67 6.00 3.37 -4.01
CA ALA A 67 5.54 3.09 -5.38
C ALA A 67 5.88 4.23 -6.34
N LEU A 68 5.90 5.48 -5.87
CA LEU A 68 6.31 6.64 -6.66
C LEU A 68 7.81 6.67 -6.91
N VAL A 69 8.61 6.29 -5.90
CA VAL A 69 10.07 6.22 -6.03
C VAL A 69 10.48 5.15 -7.03
N VAL A 70 9.85 3.96 -6.98
CA VAL A 70 10.11 2.87 -7.92
C VAL A 70 9.72 3.24 -9.35
N ALA A 71 8.57 3.90 -9.56
CA ALA A 71 8.16 4.38 -10.89
C ALA A 71 9.10 5.47 -11.44
N PHE A 72 9.63 6.34 -10.58
CA PHE A 72 10.58 7.38 -10.95
C PHE A 72 11.95 6.80 -11.33
N LEU A 73 12.39 5.74 -10.65
CA LEU A 73 13.64 5.02 -10.96
C LEU A 73 13.56 4.21 -12.26
N THR A 74 12.38 3.70 -12.64
CA THR A 74 12.22 2.85 -13.83
C THR A 74 11.83 3.62 -15.09
N VAL A 75 11.00 4.66 -14.97
CA VAL A 75 10.47 5.43 -16.11
C VAL A 75 11.10 6.83 -16.20
N GLY A 76 11.91 7.21 -15.21
CA GLY A 76 12.59 8.48 -15.16
C GLY A 76 11.66 9.65 -14.80
N PRO A 77 12.16 10.90 -14.86
CA PRO A 77 11.44 12.10 -14.43
C PRO A 77 10.16 12.40 -15.23
N LEU A 78 9.97 11.74 -16.37
CA LEU A 78 8.76 11.82 -17.20
C LEU A 78 7.61 10.94 -16.72
N ALA A 79 7.80 10.10 -15.69
CA ALA A 79 6.72 9.32 -15.09
C ALA A 79 5.72 10.18 -14.29
N ILE A 80 6.17 11.34 -13.80
CA ILE A 80 5.37 12.26 -12.97
C ILE A 80 4.09 12.73 -13.67
N PRO A 81 4.11 13.17 -14.95
CA PRO A 81 2.89 13.55 -15.65
C PRO A 81 1.93 12.39 -15.95
N LEU A 82 2.41 11.14 -16.03
CA LEU A 82 1.56 10.00 -16.44
C LEU A 82 0.81 9.34 -15.28
N VAL A 83 1.31 9.42 -14.04
CA VAL A 83 0.66 8.84 -12.86
C VAL A 83 -0.44 9.74 -12.25
N TRP A 84 -0.75 10.85 -12.92
CA TRP A 84 -1.42 12.03 -12.38
C TRP A 84 -2.95 11.97 -12.30
N THR A 85 -3.58 10.80 -12.39
CA THR A 85 -5.01 10.61 -12.06
C THR A 85 -5.24 10.44 -10.54
N ASN A 86 -4.18 10.51 -9.73
CA ASN A 86 -4.25 10.31 -8.29
C ASN A 86 -4.48 11.64 -7.54
N ARG A 87 -5.65 11.77 -6.91
CA ARG A 87 -6.24 12.95 -6.25
C ARG A 87 -5.63 13.34 -4.88
N ARG A 88 -4.45 12.80 -4.53
CA ARG A 88 -3.82 12.96 -3.19
C ARG A 88 -2.72 14.04 -3.11
N TYR A 89 -2.27 14.60 -4.24
CA TYR A 89 -1.27 15.67 -4.26
C TYR A 89 -1.92 16.98 -4.72
N SER A 90 -1.79 18.04 -3.92
CA SER A 90 -2.29 19.37 -4.30
C SER A 90 -1.60 19.84 -5.58
N LEU A 91 -2.35 20.49 -6.46
CA LEU A 91 -1.83 21.01 -7.74
C LEU A 91 -0.61 21.92 -7.52
N ALA A 92 -0.54 22.60 -6.38
CA ALA A 92 0.58 23.45 -5.98
C ALA A 92 1.92 22.69 -5.87
N VAL A 93 1.94 21.52 -5.24
CA VAL A 93 3.19 20.74 -5.07
C VAL A 93 3.69 20.22 -6.42
N LYS A 94 2.76 19.82 -7.28
CA LYS A 94 3.06 19.34 -8.63
C LYS A 94 3.68 20.47 -9.48
N ILE A 95 3.07 21.66 -9.44
CA ILE A 95 3.58 22.84 -10.14
C ILE A 95 4.94 23.28 -9.57
N ALA A 96 5.10 23.28 -8.24
CA ALA A 96 6.35 23.70 -7.60
C ALA A 96 7.54 22.79 -7.96
N ILE A 97 7.33 21.47 -8.03
CA ILE A 97 8.40 20.52 -8.38
C ILE A 97 8.79 20.64 -9.85
N THR A 98 7.82 20.76 -10.75
CA THR A 98 8.11 20.87 -12.19
C THR A 98 8.79 22.20 -12.50
N THR A 99 8.35 23.31 -11.91
CA THR A 99 9.01 24.61 -12.09
C THR A 99 10.42 24.61 -11.53
N ALA A 100 10.66 23.98 -10.36
CA ALA A 100 12.00 23.83 -9.80
C ALA A 100 12.93 23.02 -10.71
N MET A 101 12.49 21.87 -11.24
CA MET A 101 13.31 21.07 -12.17
C MET A 101 13.62 21.82 -13.47
N LEU A 102 12.65 22.55 -14.02
CA LEU A 102 12.83 23.38 -15.21
C LEU A 102 13.85 24.50 -14.95
N ALA A 103 13.74 25.20 -13.82
CA ALA A 103 14.66 26.25 -13.44
C ALA A 103 16.10 25.75 -13.27
N ILE A 104 16.28 24.58 -12.63
CA ILE A 104 17.60 23.95 -12.48
C ILE A 104 18.17 23.57 -13.84
N THR A 105 17.36 22.95 -14.71
CA THR A 105 17.81 22.54 -16.06
C THR A 105 18.25 23.75 -16.90
N VAL A 106 17.46 24.83 -16.88
CA VAL A 106 17.81 26.09 -17.57
C VAL A 106 19.06 26.71 -16.97
N GLY A 107 19.20 26.71 -15.64
CA GLY A 107 20.39 27.22 -14.95
C GLY A 107 21.67 26.48 -15.35
N ILE A 108 21.62 25.15 -15.40
CA ILE A 108 22.76 24.32 -15.84
C ILE A 108 23.09 24.58 -17.31
N GLY A 109 22.08 24.64 -18.19
CA GLY A 109 22.29 24.93 -19.61
C GLY A 109 22.91 26.32 -19.82
N ALA A 110 22.41 27.34 -19.12
CA ALA A 110 22.97 28.69 -19.18
C ALA A 110 24.41 28.75 -18.65
N ALA A 111 24.70 28.05 -17.55
CA ALA A 111 26.06 27.93 -17.02
C ALA A 111 26.99 27.24 -18.03
N MET A 112 26.53 26.15 -18.66
CA MET A 112 27.30 25.44 -19.68
C MET A 112 27.57 26.33 -20.90
N VAL A 113 26.59 27.10 -21.36
CA VAL A 113 26.79 28.07 -22.45
C VAL A 113 27.78 29.15 -22.05
N ARG A 114 27.71 29.70 -20.83
CA ARG A 114 28.69 30.68 -20.33
C ARG A 114 30.12 30.13 -20.31
N VAL A 115 30.28 28.88 -19.91
CA VAL A 115 31.60 28.21 -19.91
C VAL A 115 32.06 27.93 -21.34
N ALA A 116 31.18 27.48 -22.23
CA ALA A 116 31.48 27.23 -23.63
C ALA A 116 31.89 28.51 -24.38
N THR A 117 31.19 29.63 -24.15
CA THR A 117 31.58 30.91 -24.75
C THR A 117 32.89 31.43 -24.17
N SER A 118 33.13 31.24 -22.87
CA SER A 118 34.39 31.62 -22.22
C SER A 118 35.58 30.86 -22.82
N THR A 119 35.43 29.54 -23.02
CA THR A 119 36.48 28.70 -23.62
C THR A 119 36.70 29.02 -25.11
N MET A 120 35.63 29.24 -25.88
CA MET A 120 35.75 29.69 -27.28
C MET A 120 36.49 31.02 -27.41
N THR A 121 36.28 31.93 -26.46
CA THR A 121 36.98 33.24 -26.46
C THR A 121 38.47 33.05 -26.22
N GLN A 122 38.87 32.13 -25.33
CA GLN A 122 40.27 31.77 -25.11
C GLN A 122 40.91 31.11 -26.33
N ILE A 123 40.20 30.18 -26.99
CA ILE A 123 40.72 29.51 -28.20
C ILE A 123 40.95 30.52 -29.34
N LYS A 124 40.04 31.48 -29.54
CA LYS A 124 40.22 32.56 -30.52
C LYS A 124 41.43 33.44 -30.21
N SER A 125 41.73 33.66 -28.92
CA SER A 125 42.91 34.45 -28.51
C SER A 125 44.25 33.72 -28.72
N LEU A 126 44.23 32.40 -28.87
CA LEU A 126 45.43 31.56 -29.11
C LEU A 126 45.77 31.38 -30.60
N GLY A 127 45.07 32.09 -31.50
CA GLY A 127 45.39 32.11 -32.93
C GLY A 127 45.02 30.83 -33.69
N ILE A 128 44.29 29.90 -33.08
CA ILE A 128 43.73 28.71 -33.74
C ILE A 128 42.37 29.08 -34.33
N GLY A 129 42.39 29.97 -35.29
CA GLY A 129 41.24 30.43 -36.05
C GLY A 129 41.74 31.12 -37.30
N MET A 130 41.68 30.40 -38.42
CA MET A 130 41.86 30.95 -39.77
C MET A 130 40.63 31.76 -40.16
#